data_AF-A0A7X3WDY6-F1
#
_entry.id   AF-A0A7X3WDY6-F1
#
_cell.length_a   1.000
_cell.length_b   1.000
_cell.length_c   1.000
_cell.angle_alpha   90.00
_cell.angle_beta   90.00
_cell.angle_gamma   90.00
#
_symmetry.space_group_name_H-M   'P 1'
#
loop_
_entity.id
_entity.type
_entity.pdbx_description
1 polymer ?
#
loop_
_entity_poly.entity_id
_entity_poly.type
_entity_poly.pdbx_seq_one_letter_code
_entity_poly.pdbx_strand_id
1 'polypeptide(L)'
;MRRLLFISIFMFSTIFTSIATSNGVYPDWILPDLREYPIETYLFDVGRSNIENKEEAYKEAIAKAHRKIAEKILRKVDIIIRINRNNPEHYLVQEHYSTVLEDYCTRRQANPALKIKNLLKRNLSVEAARPEQDTETFALVYITRDRLREIYANHALNLQNEIRDKLNIAQAAERALNINTAVRSYLQTYPLYEALKEAEIIQIGAEFNPNFENSFRRLARAATENRENLWSHRMVIKRVEELQGTVIVNYNDIFKSVINQLAVQVTNPNGSVLVQPLIYQDSEMISPITLEFTQAMREGLPWAIVDSARQFDQNTIGNYEISRERPNWRLSPSFWINGEEITIRATLRNVTNGDFLASAIVKVMRTQLRESHPYKPRGYERARNEKEAFNPRYFVRETSRGNGETIVEHAFSPVGGLKVDVKTGEGRSDLYYTEGDTVKIFAISSFRLAIS
;
A
#
# COMPACT_ATOMS: atom_id res chain seq x y z
N MET A 1 4.88 -6.66 -74.95
CA MET A 1 5.23 -5.93 -73.71
C MET A 1 4.05 -5.67 -72.76
N ARG A 2 2.82 -5.37 -73.22
CA ARG A 2 1.67 -5.09 -72.32
C ARG A 2 1.17 -6.26 -71.44
N ARG A 3 1.40 -7.53 -71.83
CA ARG A 3 0.97 -8.70 -71.04
C ARG A 3 1.91 -9.06 -69.87
N LEU A 4 3.18 -8.68 -69.94
CA LEU A 4 4.14 -8.88 -68.84
C LEU A 4 3.91 -7.89 -67.69
N LEU A 5 3.49 -6.67 -68.02
CA LEU A 5 3.22 -5.62 -67.03
C LEU A 5 1.99 -5.92 -66.16
N PHE A 6 0.99 -6.62 -66.71
CA PHE A 6 -0.21 -7.01 -65.98
C PHE A 6 0.03 -8.15 -64.97
N ILE A 7 0.90 -9.11 -65.31
CA ILE A 7 1.26 -10.23 -64.42
C ILE A 7 2.13 -9.73 -63.26
N SER A 8 3.03 -8.78 -63.50
CA SER A 8 3.84 -8.16 -62.44
C SER A 8 3.00 -7.34 -61.45
N ILE A 9 1.95 -6.64 -61.90
CA ILE A 9 1.05 -5.90 -61.00
C ILE A 9 0.20 -6.85 -60.16
N PHE A 10 -0.28 -7.96 -60.73
CA PHE A 10 -1.08 -8.94 -59.99
C PHE A 10 -0.25 -9.68 -58.92
N MET A 11 0.99 -10.09 -59.26
CA MET A 11 1.93 -10.70 -58.31
C MET A 11 2.39 -9.73 -57.22
N PHE A 12 2.57 -8.43 -57.52
CA PHE A 12 2.86 -7.44 -56.47
C PHE A 12 1.66 -7.18 -55.56
N SER A 13 0.43 -7.20 -56.10
CA SER A 13 -0.77 -7.02 -55.27
C SER A 13 -1.00 -8.19 -54.31
N THR A 14 -0.76 -9.44 -54.74
CA THR A 14 -0.95 -10.62 -53.90
C THR A 14 0.14 -10.78 -52.85
N ILE A 15 1.38 -10.35 -53.14
CA ILE A 15 2.48 -10.33 -52.17
C ILE A 15 2.30 -9.20 -51.14
N PHE A 16 1.77 -8.03 -51.54
CA PHE A 16 1.50 -6.94 -50.57
C PHE A 16 0.21 -7.14 -49.75
N THR A 17 -0.80 -7.87 -50.24
CA THR A 17 -1.96 -8.23 -49.42
C THR A 17 -1.69 -9.39 -48.46
N SER A 18 -0.63 -10.16 -48.64
CA SER A 18 -0.24 -11.25 -47.72
C SER A 18 0.78 -10.84 -46.65
N ILE A 19 1.41 -9.66 -46.77
CA ILE A 19 2.27 -9.09 -45.71
C ILE A 19 1.44 -8.35 -44.63
N ALA A 20 0.14 -8.16 -44.85
CA ALA A 20 -0.75 -7.49 -43.89
C ALA A 20 -1.31 -8.41 -42.78
N THR A 21 -0.97 -9.70 -42.73
CA THR A 21 -1.59 -10.65 -41.77
C THR A 21 -0.59 -11.60 -41.11
N SER A 22 0.51 -11.10 -40.55
CA SER A 22 1.35 -11.92 -39.66
C SER A 22 1.97 -11.19 -38.47
N ASN A 23 1.50 -9.99 -38.13
CA ASN A 23 1.75 -9.43 -36.80
C ASN A 23 0.57 -9.87 -35.95
N GLY A 24 0.78 -10.82 -35.03
CA GLY A 24 -0.26 -11.33 -34.13
C GLY A 24 -1.16 -10.19 -33.64
N VAL A 25 -2.48 -10.36 -33.83
CA VAL A 25 -3.47 -9.32 -33.51
C VAL A 25 -3.45 -9.12 -31.99
N TYR A 26 -2.70 -8.13 -31.53
CA TYR A 26 -2.79 -7.65 -30.16
C TYR A 26 -4.20 -7.09 -29.96
N PRO A 27 -4.90 -7.44 -28.88
CA PRO A 27 -6.17 -6.82 -28.56
C PRO A 27 -6.07 -5.30 -28.61
N ASP A 28 -7.11 -4.66 -29.15
CA ASP A 28 -7.18 -3.20 -29.29
C ASP A 28 -6.95 -2.47 -27.97
N TRP A 29 -7.23 -3.13 -26.84
CA TRP A 29 -7.01 -2.60 -25.51
C TRP A 29 -5.55 -2.65 -24.98
N ILE A 30 -4.60 -3.16 -25.77
CA ILE A 30 -3.17 -3.11 -25.44
C ILE A 30 -2.55 -1.76 -25.86
N LEU A 31 -3.25 -1.00 -26.72
CA LEU A 31 -2.81 0.31 -27.22
C LEU A 31 -3.04 1.43 -26.18
N PRO A 32 -2.18 2.48 -26.19
CA PRO A 32 -2.16 3.51 -25.14
C PRO A 32 -3.42 4.38 -25.02
N ASP A 33 -4.25 4.44 -26.06
CA ASP A 33 -5.48 5.25 -26.08
C ASP A 33 -6.71 4.33 -26.11
N LEU A 34 -7.11 3.83 -24.95
CA LEU A 34 -8.36 3.09 -24.77
C LEU A 34 -9.56 4.00 -24.98
N ARG A 35 -9.99 4.19 -26.23
CA ARG A 35 -11.23 4.94 -26.53
C ARG A 35 -12.45 4.34 -25.83
N GLU A 36 -12.45 3.03 -25.62
CA GLU A 36 -13.53 2.29 -24.95
C GLU A 36 -13.56 2.49 -23.42
N TYR A 37 -12.43 2.84 -22.80
CA TYR A 37 -12.33 3.03 -21.35
C TYR A 37 -11.77 4.43 -21.02
N PRO A 38 -12.59 5.50 -21.13
CA PRO A 38 -12.18 6.85 -20.77
C PRO A 38 -11.68 6.91 -19.32
N ILE A 39 -10.49 7.49 -19.10
CA ILE A 39 -9.83 7.53 -17.78
C ILE A 39 -10.62 8.34 -16.73
N GLU A 40 -11.48 9.25 -17.20
CA GLU A 40 -12.44 10.04 -16.43
C GLU A 40 -13.48 9.14 -15.75
N THR A 41 -13.90 8.09 -16.45
CA THR A 41 -15.00 7.20 -16.05
C THR A 41 -14.47 5.91 -15.44
N TYR A 42 -13.37 5.38 -15.98
CA TYR A 42 -12.82 4.09 -15.61
C TYR A 42 -11.51 4.24 -14.85
N LEU A 43 -11.32 3.32 -13.91
CA LEU A 43 -10.03 3.01 -13.34
C LEU A 43 -9.59 1.65 -13.92
N PHE A 44 -8.53 1.66 -14.71
CA PHE A 44 -8.04 0.46 -15.38
C PHE A 44 -6.51 0.37 -15.36
N ASP A 45 -5.99 -0.84 -15.57
CA ASP A 45 -4.58 -1.09 -15.90
C ASP A 45 -4.41 -2.44 -16.60
N VAL A 46 -3.26 -2.63 -17.24
CA VAL A 46 -2.90 -3.86 -17.97
C VAL A 46 -1.70 -4.54 -17.30
N GLY A 47 -1.85 -5.82 -16.98
CA GLY A 47 -0.79 -6.69 -16.51
C GLY A 47 -0.25 -7.59 -17.61
N ARG A 48 1.00 -8.03 -17.46
CA ARG A 48 1.71 -8.87 -18.44
C ARG A 48 2.44 -10.01 -17.75
N SER A 49 2.41 -11.21 -18.33
CA SER A 49 3.12 -12.37 -17.82
C SER A 49 3.71 -13.20 -18.95
N ASN A 50 4.92 -13.70 -18.74
CA ASN A 50 5.67 -14.47 -19.73
C ASN A 50 5.81 -15.94 -19.28
N ILE A 51 4.98 -16.36 -18.32
CA ILE A 51 4.95 -17.74 -17.82
C ILE A 51 4.45 -18.66 -18.95
N GLU A 52 5.13 -19.80 -19.12
CA GLU A 52 4.79 -20.77 -20.16
C GLU A 52 3.38 -21.34 -19.93
N ASN A 53 3.09 -21.80 -18.71
CA ASN A 53 1.78 -22.29 -18.32
C ASN A 53 0.71 -21.20 -18.48
N LYS A 54 -0.25 -21.43 -19.38
CA LYS A 54 -1.30 -20.47 -19.73
C LYS A 54 -2.16 -20.05 -18.53
N GLU A 55 -2.53 -20.98 -17.66
CA GLU A 55 -3.39 -20.67 -16.50
C GLU A 55 -2.64 -19.81 -15.46
N GLU A 56 -1.38 -20.14 -15.19
CA GLU A 56 -0.54 -19.37 -14.29
C GLU A 56 -0.19 -18.00 -14.86
N ALA A 57 0.08 -17.94 -16.17
CA ALA A 57 0.32 -16.68 -16.88
C ALA A 57 -0.87 -15.72 -16.76
N TYR A 58 -2.11 -16.22 -16.93
CA TYR A 58 -3.31 -15.42 -16.72
C TYR A 58 -3.45 -14.96 -15.27
N LYS A 59 -3.29 -15.86 -14.29
CA LYS A 59 -3.36 -15.50 -12.86
C LYS A 59 -2.36 -14.40 -12.51
N GLU A 60 -1.14 -14.49 -13.04
CA GLU A 60 -0.11 -13.50 -12.79
C GLU A 60 -0.36 -12.18 -13.51
N ALA A 61 -0.78 -12.20 -14.78
CA ALA A 61 -1.13 -10.99 -15.52
C ALA A 61 -2.25 -10.22 -14.81
N ILE A 62 -3.32 -10.91 -14.40
CA ILE A 62 -4.41 -10.33 -13.62
C ILE A 62 -3.91 -9.76 -12.29
N ALA A 63 -3.06 -10.50 -11.56
CA ALA A 63 -2.49 -10.02 -10.30
C ALA A 63 -1.63 -8.76 -10.48
N LYS A 64 -0.87 -8.66 -11.58
CA LYS A 64 -0.07 -7.48 -11.93
C LYS A 64 -0.94 -6.28 -12.30
N ALA A 65 -2.04 -6.48 -13.02
CA ALA A 65 -3.00 -5.42 -13.34
C ALA A 65 -3.68 -4.88 -12.07
N HIS A 66 -4.19 -5.78 -11.23
CA HIS A 66 -4.76 -5.44 -9.92
C HIS A 66 -3.78 -4.64 -9.06
N ARG A 67 -2.52 -5.05 -9.03
CA ARG A 67 -1.46 -4.33 -8.32
C ARG A 67 -1.43 -2.88 -8.79
N LYS A 68 -1.26 -2.64 -10.09
CA LYS A 68 -1.10 -1.28 -10.62
C LYS A 68 -2.32 -0.39 -10.36
N ILE A 69 -3.54 -0.92 -10.42
CA ILE A 69 -4.76 -0.19 -10.01
C ILE A 69 -4.67 0.24 -8.55
N ALA A 70 -4.35 -0.68 -7.64
CA ALA A 70 -4.16 -0.37 -6.23
C ALA A 70 -3.05 0.69 -6.02
N GLU A 71 -1.93 0.56 -6.74
CA GLU A 71 -0.84 1.54 -6.69
C GLU A 71 -1.28 2.94 -7.14
N LYS A 72 -2.13 3.06 -8.16
CA LYS A 72 -2.69 4.34 -8.61
C LYS A 72 -3.54 5.00 -7.51
N ILE A 73 -4.41 4.23 -6.86
CA ILE A 73 -5.27 4.70 -5.76
C ILE A 73 -4.42 5.20 -4.60
N LEU A 74 -3.50 4.36 -4.11
CA LEU A 74 -2.70 4.67 -2.92
C LEU A 74 -1.76 5.84 -3.16
N ARG A 75 -1.10 5.89 -4.33
CA ARG A 75 -0.25 7.04 -4.71
C ARG A 75 -1.03 8.34 -4.70
N LYS A 76 -2.25 8.31 -5.22
CA LYS A 76 -3.09 9.51 -5.29
C LYS A 76 -3.39 10.06 -3.90
N VAL A 77 -3.71 9.20 -2.95
CA VAL A 77 -3.96 9.60 -1.56
C VAL A 77 -2.68 10.07 -0.85
N ASP A 78 -1.56 9.38 -1.05
CA ASP A 78 -0.25 9.81 -0.53
C ASP A 78 0.13 11.22 -1.05
N ILE A 79 -0.12 11.51 -2.33
CA ILE A 79 0.07 12.85 -2.91
C ILE A 79 -0.85 13.88 -2.24
N ILE A 80 -2.14 13.56 -2.04
CA ILE A 80 -3.09 14.46 -1.35
C ILE A 80 -2.57 14.83 0.04
N ILE A 81 -2.08 13.85 0.80
CA ILE A 81 -1.52 14.10 2.15
C ILE A 81 -0.27 14.99 2.05
N ARG A 82 0.69 14.65 1.17
CA ARG A 82 1.92 15.44 1.00
C ARG A 82 1.69 16.86 0.50
N ILE A 83 0.69 17.08 -0.37
CA ILE A 83 0.28 18.41 -0.85
C ILE A 83 -0.35 19.26 0.26
N ASN A 84 -0.70 18.66 1.39
CA ASN A 84 -1.25 19.34 2.55
C ASN A 84 -0.30 19.36 3.76
N ARG A 85 1.01 19.17 3.57
CA ARG A 85 2.03 19.19 4.65
C ARG A 85 2.03 20.39 5.59
N ASN A 86 1.56 21.55 5.10
CA ASN A 86 1.49 22.79 5.87
C ASN A 86 0.18 22.91 6.67
N ASN A 87 -0.77 22.02 6.46
CA ASN A 87 -2.02 21.99 7.22
C ASN A 87 -1.72 21.50 8.65
N PRO A 88 -2.27 22.14 9.72
CA PRO A 88 -2.05 21.73 11.10
C PRO A 88 -2.41 20.27 11.39
N GLU A 89 -3.38 19.70 10.67
CA GLU A 89 -3.84 18.32 10.84
C GLU A 89 -3.00 17.31 10.05
N HIS A 90 -2.02 17.76 9.24
CA HIS A 90 -1.23 16.89 8.37
C HIS A 90 -0.61 15.70 9.10
N TYR A 91 0.05 15.97 10.23
CA TYR A 91 0.67 14.90 11.01
C TYR A 91 -0.36 13.87 11.46
N LEU A 92 -1.53 14.33 11.92
CA LEU A 92 -2.59 13.45 12.41
C LEU A 92 -3.16 12.57 11.29
N VAL A 93 -3.34 13.14 10.09
CA VAL A 93 -3.80 12.40 8.91
C VAL A 93 -2.74 11.40 8.45
N GLN A 94 -1.49 11.86 8.29
CA GLN A 94 -0.38 11.02 7.86
C GLN A 94 -0.19 9.84 8.80
N GLU A 95 -0.15 10.10 10.11
CA GLU A 95 -0.08 9.09 11.15
C GLU A 95 -1.31 8.17 11.03
N HIS A 96 -2.55 8.69 11.06
CA HIS A 96 -3.78 7.88 11.05
C HIS A 96 -3.84 6.85 9.90
N TYR A 97 -3.53 7.27 8.67
CA TYR A 97 -3.58 6.42 7.48
C TYR A 97 -2.26 5.66 7.19
N SER A 98 -1.23 5.84 8.02
CA SER A 98 0.09 5.28 7.77
C SER A 98 0.07 3.76 7.67
N THR A 99 -0.73 3.07 8.48
CA THR A 99 -0.87 1.60 8.46
C THR A 99 -1.36 1.05 7.14
N VAL A 100 -2.18 1.82 6.40
CA VAL A 100 -2.65 1.45 5.06
C VAL A 100 -1.65 1.91 3.98
N LEU A 101 -1.00 3.06 4.19
CA LEU A 101 -0.11 3.70 3.21
C LEU A 101 1.36 3.23 3.27
N GLU A 102 1.95 3.01 4.44
CA GLU A 102 3.31 2.45 4.67
C GLU A 102 3.46 1.11 3.97
N ASP A 103 2.37 0.37 4.00
CA ASP A 103 2.18 -0.92 3.36
C ASP A 103 2.33 -0.84 1.81
N TYR A 104 2.22 0.36 1.21
CA TYR A 104 2.51 0.69 -0.19
C TYR A 104 3.81 1.47 -0.37
N CYS A 105 4.12 2.37 0.57
CA CYS A 105 5.28 3.25 0.56
C CYS A 105 6.57 2.56 0.99
N THR A 106 6.60 1.24 1.20
CA THR A 106 7.79 0.47 1.58
C THR A 106 8.20 -0.54 0.50
N ARG A 107 9.20 -0.17 -0.32
CA ARG A 107 9.73 -1.01 -1.42
C ARG A 107 10.25 -2.39 -0.99
N ARG A 108 10.60 -2.56 0.29
CA ARG A 108 11.14 -3.81 0.88
C ARG A 108 10.09 -4.87 1.20
N GLN A 109 8.81 -4.52 1.14
CA GLN A 109 7.71 -5.45 1.37
C GLN A 109 7.27 -6.05 0.04
N ALA A 110 7.57 -7.33 -0.17
CA ALA A 110 7.48 -8.06 -1.44
C ALA A 110 6.09 -8.11 -2.14
N ASN A 111 5.08 -7.35 -1.73
CA ASN A 111 3.80 -7.29 -2.43
C ASN A 111 2.95 -6.06 -2.01
N PRO A 112 3.16 -4.87 -2.60
CA PRO A 112 2.22 -3.74 -2.42
C PRO A 112 0.81 -4.08 -2.90
N ALA A 113 0.66 -5.11 -3.76
CA ALA A 113 -0.61 -5.58 -4.28
C ALA A 113 -1.45 -6.40 -3.31
N LEU A 114 -0.93 -6.88 -2.19
CA LEU A 114 -1.67 -7.83 -1.34
C LEU A 114 -2.86 -7.21 -0.59
N LYS A 115 -3.04 -5.89 -0.65
CA LYS A 115 -3.62 -5.14 0.47
C LYS A 115 -5.01 -4.58 0.20
N ILE A 116 -5.32 -4.22 -1.05
CA ILE A 116 -6.69 -3.81 -1.45
C ILE A 116 -7.47 -4.97 -2.11
N LYS A 117 -6.94 -6.20 -1.96
CA LYS A 117 -7.07 -7.21 -3.01
C LYS A 117 -8.44 -7.86 -3.06
N ASN A 118 -9.10 -8.13 -1.95
CA ASN A 118 -10.33 -8.95 -2.01
C ASN A 118 -11.52 -8.22 -2.61
N LEU A 119 -11.82 -7.01 -2.11
CA LEU A 119 -12.98 -6.25 -2.57
C LEU A 119 -12.75 -5.67 -3.97
N LEU A 120 -11.53 -5.24 -4.31
CA LEU A 120 -11.21 -4.91 -5.70
C LEU A 120 -11.29 -6.15 -6.61
N LYS A 121 -10.55 -7.23 -6.31
CA LYS A 121 -10.47 -8.41 -7.20
C LYS A 121 -11.82 -9.06 -7.50
N ARG A 122 -12.78 -9.02 -6.56
CA ARG A 122 -14.13 -9.58 -6.77
C ARG A 122 -15.02 -8.73 -7.66
N ASN A 123 -14.75 -7.43 -7.77
CA ASN A 123 -15.64 -6.47 -8.43
C ASN A 123 -15.04 -5.86 -9.70
N LEU A 124 -13.78 -6.12 -9.99
CA LEU A 124 -13.14 -5.65 -11.20
C LEU A 124 -13.45 -6.60 -12.37
N SER A 125 -13.82 -6.03 -13.50
CA SER A 125 -13.94 -6.77 -14.76
C SER A 125 -12.56 -7.10 -15.29
N VAL A 126 -12.43 -8.27 -15.92
CA VAL A 126 -11.17 -8.77 -16.45
C VAL A 126 -11.36 -9.19 -17.90
N GLU A 127 -10.51 -8.64 -18.76
CA GLU A 127 -10.34 -9.10 -20.12
C GLU A 127 -8.90 -9.57 -20.29
N ALA A 128 -8.71 -10.76 -20.82
CA ALA A 128 -7.38 -11.33 -20.93
C ALA A 128 -7.18 -12.00 -22.28
N ALA A 129 -5.97 -11.86 -22.80
CA ALA A 129 -5.62 -12.39 -24.10
C ALA A 129 -4.16 -12.87 -24.10
N ARG A 130 -3.93 -13.94 -24.85
CA ARG A 130 -2.60 -14.43 -25.19
C ARG A 130 -2.56 -14.58 -26.71
N PRO A 131 -1.91 -13.66 -27.45
CA PRO A 131 -1.81 -13.77 -28.90
C PRO A 131 -1.19 -15.11 -29.30
N GLU A 132 -1.73 -15.78 -30.33
CA GLU A 132 -1.31 -17.15 -30.69
C GLU A 132 0.19 -17.27 -31.06
N GLN A 133 0.80 -16.16 -31.46
CA GLN A 133 2.20 -16.08 -31.87
C GLN A 133 3.13 -15.50 -30.78
N ASP A 134 2.59 -15.15 -29.61
CA ASP A 134 3.33 -14.50 -28.52
C ASP A 134 3.33 -15.38 -27.25
N THR A 135 4.48 -15.44 -26.57
CA THR A 135 4.57 -16.10 -25.27
C THR A 135 3.99 -15.24 -24.16
N GLU A 136 3.80 -13.93 -24.39
CA GLU A 136 3.24 -13.00 -23.43
C GLU A 136 1.71 -13.11 -23.30
N THR A 137 1.25 -13.15 -22.05
CA THR A 137 -0.16 -13.08 -21.66
C THR A 137 -0.47 -11.71 -21.10
N PHE A 138 -1.52 -11.08 -21.60
CA PHE A 138 -2.01 -9.77 -21.18
C PHE A 138 -3.33 -9.90 -20.43
N ALA A 139 -3.53 -9.06 -19.43
CA ALA A 139 -4.82 -8.91 -18.76
C ALA A 139 -5.12 -7.43 -18.51
N LEU A 140 -6.18 -6.92 -19.13
CA LEU A 140 -6.82 -5.67 -18.76
C LEU A 140 -7.74 -5.92 -17.57
N VAL A 141 -7.62 -5.04 -16.58
CA VAL A 141 -8.54 -5.00 -15.46
C VAL A 141 -9.13 -3.61 -15.37
N TYR A 142 -10.45 -3.50 -15.16
CA TYR A 142 -11.14 -2.22 -15.11
C TYR A 142 -12.38 -2.23 -14.22
N ILE A 143 -12.78 -1.04 -13.78
CA ILE A 143 -14.06 -0.75 -13.12
C ILE A 143 -14.42 0.72 -13.34
N THR A 144 -15.72 1.03 -13.34
CA THR A 144 -16.13 2.43 -13.28
C THR A 144 -15.82 3.01 -11.91
N ARG A 145 -15.36 4.26 -11.89
CA ARG A 145 -14.99 4.94 -10.65
C ARG A 145 -16.18 5.08 -9.70
N ASP A 146 -17.37 5.35 -10.23
CA ASP A 146 -18.59 5.47 -9.43
C ASP A 146 -19.01 4.14 -8.81
N ARG A 147 -18.93 3.04 -9.57
CA ARG A 147 -19.22 1.70 -9.01
C ARG A 147 -18.25 1.35 -7.90
N LEU A 148 -16.96 1.65 -8.09
CA LEU A 148 -15.95 1.43 -7.07
C LEU A 148 -16.26 2.23 -5.79
N ARG A 149 -16.61 3.51 -5.93
CA ARG A 149 -16.97 4.38 -4.81
C ARG A 149 -18.22 3.89 -4.09
N GLU A 150 -19.24 3.44 -4.81
CA GLU A 150 -20.46 2.87 -4.25
C GLU A 150 -20.18 1.61 -3.41
N ILE A 151 -19.40 0.67 -3.96
CA ILE A 151 -19.02 -0.57 -3.26
C ILE A 151 -18.31 -0.24 -1.94
N TYR A 152 -17.37 0.70 -1.96
CA TYR A 152 -16.60 1.06 -0.78
C TYR A 152 -17.35 1.99 0.19
N ALA A 153 -18.34 2.75 -0.28
CA ALA A 153 -19.26 3.47 0.60
C ALA A 153 -20.14 2.48 1.39
N ASN A 154 -20.69 1.47 0.71
CA ASN A 154 -21.46 0.41 1.37
C ASN A 154 -20.58 -0.42 2.33
N HIS A 155 -19.36 -0.75 1.94
CA HIS A 155 -18.42 -1.44 2.82
C HIS A 155 -18.07 -0.62 4.06
N ALA A 156 -17.81 0.69 3.90
CA ALA A 156 -17.55 1.58 5.03
C ALA A 156 -18.75 1.67 5.97
N LEU A 157 -19.98 1.70 5.45
CA LEU A 157 -21.20 1.70 6.27
C LEU A 157 -21.33 0.39 7.08
N ASN A 158 -21.07 -0.76 6.45
CA ASN A 158 -21.09 -2.05 7.14
C ASN A 158 -20.05 -2.12 8.25
N LEU A 159 -18.82 -1.66 8.00
CA LEU A 159 -17.75 -1.59 9.01
C LEU A 159 -18.13 -0.67 10.18
N GLN A 160 -18.75 0.49 9.90
CA GLN A 160 -19.21 1.39 10.95
C GLN A 160 -20.28 0.76 11.85
N ASN A 161 -21.20 -0.02 11.26
CA ASN A 161 -22.21 -0.75 12.03
C ASN A 161 -21.56 -1.83 12.90
N GLU A 162 -20.62 -2.61 12.35
CA GLU A 162 -19.91 -3.65 13.11
C GLU A 162 -19.08 -3.05 14.25
N ILE A 163 -18.37 -1.93 14.01
CA ILE A 163 -17.66 -1.19 15.05
C ILE A 163 -18.64 -0.74 16.14
N ARG A 164 -19.80 -0.17 15.75
CA ARG A 164 -20.81 0.28 16.72
C ARG A 164 -21.30 -0.86 17.61
N ASP A 165 -21.56 -2.04 17.04
CA ASP A 165 -22.00 -3.21 17.80
C ASP A 165 -20.94 -3.65 18.83
N LYS A 166 -19.66 -3.66 18.42
CA LYS A 166 -18.53 -3.97 19.32
C LYS A 166 -18.36 -2.93 20.42
N LEU A 167 -18.53 -1.64 20.11
CA LEU A 167 -18.51 -0.56 21.11
C LEU A 167 -19.66 -0.69 22.10
N ASN A 168 -20.87 -1.04 21.65
CA ASN A 168 -22.01 -1.26 22.53
C ASN A 168 -21.76 -2.42 23.51
N ILE A 169 -21.18 -3.53 23.03
CA ILE A 169 -20.78 -4.66 23.88
C ILE A 169 -19.71 -4.21 24.89
N ALA A 170 -18.70 -3.46 24.44
CA ALA A 170 -17.63 -2.97 25.29
C ALA A 170 -18.15 -2.07 26.42
N GLN A 171 -18.99 -1.10 26.08
CA GLN A 171 -19.59 -0.17 27.04
C GLN A 171 -20.54 -0.86 28.01
N ALA A 172 -21.30 -1.86 27.56
CA ALA A 172 -22.16 -2.66 28.45
C ALA A 172 -21.32 -3.45 29.45
N ALA A 173 -20.24 -4.09 29.00
CA ALA A 173 -19.31 -4.81 29.87
C ALA A 173 -18.61 -3.87 30.86
N GLU A 174 -18.25 -2.67 30.42
CA GLU A 174 -17.63 -1.63 31.25
C GLU A 174 -18.56 -1.16 32.37
N ARG A 175 -19.85 -0.89 32.07
CA ARG A 175 -20.87 -0.55 33.07
C ARG A 175 -21.13 -1.68 34.06
N ALA A 176 -20.99 -2.93 33.61
CA ALA A 176 -21.06 -4.11 34.46
C ALA A 176 -19.75 -4.40 35.23
N LEU A 177 -18.76 -3.51 35.15
CA LEU A 177 -17.42 -3.65 35.77
C LEU A 177 -16.63 -4.88 35.30
N ASN A 178 -16.99 -5.46 34.15
CA ASN A 178 -16.24 -6.54 33.52
C ASN A 178 -15.18 -5.97 32.56
N ILE A 179 -14.09 -5.48 33.15
CA ILE A 179 -13.03 -4.75 32.44
C ILE A 179 -12.37 -5.61 31.35
N ASN A 180 -12.13 -6.90 31.61
CA ASN A 180 -11.51 -7.81 30.63
C ASN A 180 -12.37 -7.96 29.37
N THR A 181 -13.68 -8.13 29.52
CA THR A 181 -14.60 -8.21 28.38
C THR A 181 -14.73 -6.86 27.67
N ALA A 182 -14.74 -5.75 28.41
CA ALA A 182 -14.76 -4.41 27.82
C ALA A 182 -13.53 -4.15 26.95
N VAL A 183 -12.33 -4.33 27.50
CA VAL A 183 -11.05 -4.16 26.80
C VAL A 183 -10.97 -5.06 25.58
N ARG A 184 -11.32 -6.35 25.71
CA ARG A 184 -11.36 -7.28 24.58
C ARG A 184 -12.28 -6.79 23.46
N SER A 185 -13.47 -6.29 23.81
CA SER A 185 -14.45 -5.81 22.82
C SER A 185 -14.00 -4.52 22.14
N TYR A 186 -13.37 -3.59 22.88
CA TYR A 186 -12.72 -2.42 22.29
C TYR A 186 -11.58 -2.81 21.33
N LEU A 187 -10.69 -3.72 21.74
CA LEU A 187 -9.58 -4.19 20.88
C LEU A 187 -10.08 -4.87 19.60
N GLN A 188 -11.22 -5.57 19.65
CA GLN A 188 -11.84 -6.16 18.44
C GLN A 188 -12.26 -5.10 17.40
N THR A 189 -12.37 -3.82 17.76
CA THR A 189 -12.66 -2.75 16.79
C THR A 189 -11.44 -2.32 15.97
N TYR A 190 -10.22 -2.56 16.46
CA TYR A 190 -8.99 -2.05 15.82
C TYR A 190 -8.84 -2.52 14.37
N PRO A 191 -8.94 -3.82 14.02
CA PRO A 191 -8.83 -4.26 12.63
C PRO A 191 -9.97 -3.73 11.76
N LEU A 192 -11.14 -3.47 12.34
CA LEU A 192 -12.27 -2.87 11.63
C LEU A 192 -12.01 -1.39 11.31
N TYR A 193 -11.38 -0.64 12.22
CA TYR A 193 -10.93 0.72 11.92
C TYR A 193 -9.87 0.74 10.83
N GLU A 194 -8.94 -0.23 10.82
CA GLU A 194 -7.95 -0.35 9.75
C GLU A 194 -8.61 -0.63 8.38
N ALA A 195 -9.60 -1.52 8.33
CA ALA A 195 -10.40 -1.76 7.13
C ALA A 195 -11.21 -0.51 6.71
N LEU A 196 -11.72 0.27 7.68
CA LEU A 196 -12.47 1.49 7.41
C LEU A 196 -11.58 2.56 6.77
N LYS A 197 -10.36 2.74 7.28
CA LYS A 197 -9.34 3.62 6.66
C LYS A 197 -9.06 3.23 5.22
N GLU A 198 -8.93 1.91 4.96
CA GLU A 198 -8.70 1.40 3.62
C GLU A 198 -9.88 1.75 2.69
N ALA A 199 -11.12 1.59 3.14
CA ALA A 199 -12.29 1.96 2.37
C ALA A 199 -12.36 3.47 2.05
N GLU A 200 -11.97 4.31 3.00
CA GLU A 200 -11.92 5.77 2.84
C GLU A 200 -10.85 6.21 1.83
N ILE A 201 -9.66 5.60 1.91
CA ILE A 201 -8.57 5.80 0.94
C ILE A 201 -9.04 5.45 -0.47
N ILE A 202 -9.78 4.36 -0.64
CA ILE A 202 -10.22 3.90 -1.96
C ILE A 202 -11.29 4.82 -2.54
N GLN A 203 -12.24 5.27 -1.71
CA GLN A 203 -13.24 6.23 -2.15
C GLN A 203 -12.61 7.53 -2.68
N ILE A 204 -11.54 8.01 -2.04
CA ILE A 204 -10.82 9.23 -2.46
C ILE A 204 -9.92 8.94 -3.66
N GLY A 205 -9.14 7.85 -3.62
CA GLY A 205 -8.21 7.50 -4.71
C GLY A 205 -8.92 7.07 -6.00
N ALA A 206 -10.19 6.70 -5.93
CA ALA A 206 -11.03 6.41 -7.09
C ALA A 206 -11.50 7.68 -7.84
N GLU A 207 -11.44 8.87 -7.24
CA GLU A 207 -11.84 10.12 -7.91
C GLU A 207 -10.93 10.39 -9.12
N PHE A 208 -11.45 10.91 -10.23
CA PHE A 208 -10.62 11.23 -11.39
C PHE A 208 -9.78 12.50 -11.15
N ASN A 209 -10.42 13.60 -10.76
CA ASN A 209 -9.78 14.87 -10.43
C ASN A 209 -10.20 15.36 -9.04
N PRO A 210 -9.63 14.79 -7.96
CA PRO A 210 -9.93 15.22 -6.61
C PRO A 210 -9.47 16.66 -6.42
N ASN A 211 -10.32 17.48 -5.80
CA ASN A 211 -9.85 18.72 -5.20
C ASN A 211 -9.00 18.34 -3.98
N PHE A 212 -7.68 18.48 -4.08
CA PHE A 212 -6.74 18.01 -3.05
C PHE A 212 -7.03 18.57 -1.64
N GLU A 213 -7.45 19.82 -1.54
CA GLU A 213 -7.82 20.44 -0.26
C GLU A 213 -9.10 19.80 0.31
N ASN A 214 -10.14 19.62 -0.51
CA ASN A 214 -11.39 19.00 -0.06
C ASN A 214 -11.20 17.50 0.28
N SER A 215 -10.45 16.77 -0.54
CA SER A 215 -10.13 15.36 -0.29
C SER A 215 -9.26 15.22 0.97
N PHE A 216 -8.31 16.12 1.20
CA PHE A 216 -7.55 16.16 2.46
C PHE A 216 -8.45 16.47 3.65
N ARG A 217 -9.34 17.45 3.55
CA ARG A 217 -10.31 17.77 4.61
C ARG A 217 -11.18 16.57 4.96
N ARG A 218 -11.62 15.78 3.98
CA ARG A 218 -12.36 14.54 4.22
C ARG A 218 -11.53 13.50 4.99
N LEU A 219 -10.24 13.34 4.64
CA LEU A 219 -9.32 12.48 5.39
C LEU A 219 -9.11 12.98 6.82
N ALA A 220 -8.94 14.29 6.99
CA ALA A 220 -8.76 14.94 8.29
C ALA A 220 -9.96 14.73 9.20
N ARG A 221 -11.18 15.04 8.71
CA ARG A 221 -12.43 14.77 9.44
C ARG A 221 -12.56 13.32 9.87
N ALA A 222 -12.25 12.37 8.98
CA ALA A 222 -12.28 10.95 9.32
C ALA A 222 -11.24 10.56 10.40
N ALA A 223 -10.09 11.24 10.44
CA ALA A 223 -9.03 10.97 11.41
C ALA A 223 -9.28 11.63 12.78
N THR A 224 -10.02 12.74 12.83
CA THR A 224 -10.14 13.61 14.03
C THR A 224 -11.55 13.72 14.60
N GLU A 225 -12.58 13.70 13.77
CA GLU A 225 -13.96 13.96 14.21
C GLU A 225 -14.67 12.70 14.70
N ASN A 226 -15.52 12.87 15.71
CA ASN A 226 -16.53 11.87 16.03
C ASN A 226 -17.63 11.94 14.97
N ARG A 227 -17.93 10.80 14.36
CA ARG A 227 -19.14 10.68 13.54
C ARG A 227 -20.32 10.57 14.49
N GLU A 228 -21.49 11.03 14.06
CA GLU A 228 -22.72 10.86 14.83
C GLU A 228 -22.85 9.39 15.26
N ASN A 229 -22.87 9.16 16.58
CA ASN A 229 -23.01 7.84 17.19
C ASN A 229 -21.88 6.82 16.90
N LEU A 230 -20.65 7.28 16.64
CA LEU A 230 -19.47 6.41 16.51
C LEU A 230 -18.23 7.10 17.11
N TRP A 231 -17.60 6.45 18.10
CA TRP A 231 -16.34 6.94 18.66
C TRP A 231 -15.24 6.92 17.59
N SER A 232 -14.38 7.93 17.58
CA SER A 232 -13.15 7.88 16.76
C SER A 232 -12.20 6.79 17.27
N HIS A 233 -11.36 6.23 16.38
CA HIS A 233 -10.36 5.22 16.76
C HIS A 233 -9.47 5.71 17.91
N ARG A 234 -9.13 7.00 17.91
CA ARG A 234 -8.33 7.64 18.98
C ARG A 234 -9.01 7.58 20.35
N MET A 235 -10.32 7.78 20.40
CA MET A 235 -11.07 7.66 21.66
C MET A 235 -11.08 6.22 22.16
N VAL A 236 -11.23 5.25 21.25
CA VAL A 236 -11.17 3.83 21.63
C VAL A 236 -9.79 3.47 22.17
N ILE A 237 -8.71 3.91 21.51
CA ILE A 237 -7.33 3.70 21.97
C ILE A 237 -7.14 4.27 23.38
N LYS A 238 -7.52 5.54 23.57
CA LYS A 238 -7.44 6.20 24.88
C LYS A 238 -8.24 5.44 25.94
N ARG A 239 -9.44 4.95 25.60
CA ARG A 239 -10.27 4.19 26.55
C ARG A 239 -9.64 2.85 26.92
N VAL A 240 -9.03 2.15 25.98
CA VAL A 240 -8.28 0.91 26.24
C VAL A 240 -7.12 1.18 27.19
N GLU A 241 -6.34 2.24 26.96
CA GLU A 241 -5.22 2.64 27.82
C GLU A 241 -5.67 2.95 29.26
N GLU A 242 -6.76 3.70 29.42
CA GLU A 242 -7.36 4.02 30.72
C GLU A 242 -7.83 2.76 31.47
N LEU A 243 -8.43 1.80 30.75
CA LEU A 243 -8.98 0.58 31.35
C LEU A 243 -7.90 -0.46 31.66
N GLN A 244 -6.86 -0.58 30.83
CA GLN A 244 -5.77 -1.52 31.06
C GLN A 244 -4.83 -1.06 32.18
N GLY A 245 -4.67 0.27 32.37
CA GLY A 245 -3.85 0.83 33.44
C GLY A 245 -2.38 0.39 33.42
N THR A 246 -1.90 -0.11 32.29
CA THR A 246 -0.53 -0.62 32.16
C THR A 246 0.46 0.53 32.23
N VAL A 247 1.33 0.51 33.26
CA VAL A 247 2.41 1.48 33.38
C VAL A 247 3.54 1.07 32.45
N ILE A 248 3.87 1.93 31.49
CA ILE A 248 4.95 1.72 30.53
C ILE A 248 6.18 2.50 31.02
N VAL A 249 7.26 1.81 31.36
CA VAL A 249 8.52 2.44 31.82
C VAL A 249 9.72 2.17 30.91
N ASN A 250 9.62 1.19 30.01
CA ASN A 250 10.68 0.79 29.08
C ASN A 250 10.08 0.23 27.76
N TYR A 251 10.94 -0.09 26.79
CA TYR A 251 10.49 -0.66 25.50
C TYR A 251 9.87 -2.05 25.62
N ASN A 252 10.33 -2.88 26.56
CA ASN A 252 9.78 -4.21 26.76
C ASN A 252 8.30 -4.15 27.18
N ASP A 253 7.91 -3.17 28.00
CA ASP A 253 6.51 -2.94 28.37
C ASP A 253 5.66 -2.57 27.15
N ILE A 254 6.22 -1.75 26.23
CA ILE A 254 5.57 -1.42 24.96
C ILE A 254 5.37 -2.69 24.13
N PHE A 255 6.41 -3.52 23.99
CA PHE A 255 6.34 -4.74 23.18
C PHE A 255 5.35 -5.75 23.74
N LYS A 256 5.31 -5.93 25.06
CA LYS A 256 4.29 -6.75 25.74
C LYS A 256 2.88 -6.22 25.51
N SER A 257 2.69 -4.90 25.56
CA SER A 257 1.40 -4.29 25.25
C SER A 257 0.98 -4.55 23.80
N VAL A 258 1.91 -4.40 22.83
CA VAL A 258 1.67 -4.74 21.41
C VAL A 258 1.26 -6.21 21.27
N ILE A 259 2.03 -7.14 21.85
CA ILE A 259 1.74 -8.58 21.82
C ILE A 259 0.36 -8.89 22.38
N ASN A 260 0.04 -8.34 23.56
CA ASN A 260 -1.24 -8.57 24.21
C ASN A 260 -2.41 -8.06 23.36
N GLN A 261 -2.30 -6.83 22.84
CA GLN A 261 -3.34 -6.26 21.98
C GLN A 261 -3.57 -7.14 20.73
N LEU A 262 -2.50 -7.59 20.06
CA LEU A 262 -2.58 -8.45 18.88
C LEU A 262 -3.22 -9.82 19.20
N ALA A 263 -2.75 -10.49 20.26
CA ALA A 263 -3.19 -11.84 20.62
C ALA A 263 -4.66 -11.92 21.00
N VAL A 264 -5.22 -10.89 21.63
CA VAL A 264 -6.63 -10.84 22.07
C VAL A 264 -7.62 -10.81 20.88
N GLN A 265 -7.17 -10.35 19.71
CA GLN A 265 -8.03 -10.13 18.54
C GLN A 265 -8.12 -11.36 17.63
N VAL A 266 -7.10 -12.22 17.63
CA VAL A 266 -7.05 -13.41 16.75
C VAL A 266 -7.57 -14.64 17.49
N THR A 267 -8.65 -15.23 16.98
CA THR A 267 -9.32 -16.39 17.62
C THR A 267 -8.69 -17.74 17.29
N ASN A 268 -7.97 -17.86 16.17
CA ASN A 268 -7.29 -19.09 15.77
C ASN A 268 -5.78 -18.92 15.99
N PRO A 269 -5.14 -19.61 16.94
CA PRO A 269 -3.70 -19.47 17.20
C PRO A 269 -2.82 -20.26 16.22
N ASN A 270 -3.38 -21.15 15.38
CA ASN A 270 -2.60 -22.10 14.57
C ASN A 270 -2.04 -21.51 13.26
N GLY A 271 -1.92 -20.18 13.15
CA GLY A 271 -1.36 -19.53 11.98
C GLY A 271 0.15 -19.36 12.07
N SER A 272 0.79 -19.29 10.91
CA SER A 272 2.19 -18.92 10.78
C SER A 272 2.31 -17.45 10.40
N VAL A 273 3.20 -16.71 11.07
CA VAL A 273 3.36 -15.27 10.91
C VAL A 273 4.77 -14.91 10.43
N LEU A 274 4.84 -14.04 9.43
CA LEU A 274 6.06 -13.33 9.06
C LEU A 274 6.11 -12.00 9.79
N VAL A 275 7.08 -11.84 10.70
CA VAL A 275 7.35 -10.56 11.38
C VAL A 275 8.26 -9.70 10.51
N GLN A 276 7.77 -8.53 10.10
CA GLN A 276 8.60 -7.57 9.38
C GLN A 276 9.42 -6.69 10.34
N PRO A 277 10.56 -6.15 9.89
CA PRO A 277 11.34 -5.20 10.68
C PRO A 277 10.49 -3.98 11.08
N LEU A 278 10.76 -3.45 12.27
CA LEU A 278 10.13 -2.22 12.77
C LEU A 278 10.64 -1.02 11.98
N ILE A 279 9.78 -0.42 11.17
CA ILE A 279 10.15 0.76 10.38
C ILE A 279 9.98 2.04 11.19
N TYR A 280 10.84 3.02 10.95
CA TYR A 280 10.74 4.35 11.53
C TYR A 280 9.82 5.23 10.68
N GLN A 281 8.65 5.58 11.21
CA GLN A 281 7.60 6.33 10.55
C GLN A 281 7.30 5.75 9.15
N ASP A 282 7.04 6.60 8.15
CA ASP A 282 6.84 6.23 6.74
C ASP A 282 8.12 6.31 5.89
N SER A 283 9.29 6.24 6.54
CA SER A 283 10.60 6.48 5.89
C SER A 283 11.23 5.27 5.22
N GLU A 284 10.64 4.08 5.38
CA GLU A 284 11.25 2.77 5.04
C GLU A 284 12.54 2.44 5.82
N MET A 285 13.05 3.34 6.65
CA MET A 285 14.25 3.12 7.43
C MET A 285 13.94 2.23 8.63
N ILE A 286 14.88 1.38 9.00
CA ILE A 286 14.73 0.46 10.13
C ILE A 286 14.98 1.23 11.43
N SER A 287 14.07 1.06 12.39
CA SER A 287 14.20 1.66 13.72
C SER A 287 15.38 1.05 14.48
N PRO A 288 16.15 1.83 15.27
CA PRO A 288 17.24 1.30 16.08
C PRO A 288 16.84 0.18 17.05
N ILE A 289 15.57 0.13 17.47
CA ILE A 289 15.04 -0.88 18.39
C ILE A 289 14.41 -2.10 17.66
N THR A 290 14.66 -2.26 16.34
CA THR A 290 14.02 -3.32 15.55
C THR A 290 14.39 -4.72 16.02
N LEU A 291 15.60 -4.90 16.54
CA LEU A 291 16.13 -6.22 16.89
C LEU A 291 15.44 -6.70 18.16
N GLU A 292 15.37 -5.83 19.17
CA GLU A 292 14.66 -6.05 20.43
C GLU A 292 13.16 -6.24 20.18
N PHE A 293 12.56 -5.44 19.30
CA PHE A 293 11.16 -5.62 18.92
C PHE A 293 10.92 -7.00 18.28
N THR A 294 11.76 -7.39 17.30
CA THR A 294 11.60 -8.66 16.59
C THR A 294 11.81 -9.84 17.51
N GLN A 295 12.80 -9.76 18.41
CA GLN A 295 13.04 -10.78 19.43
C GLN A 295 11.85 -10.90 20.40
N ALA A 296 11.32 -9.77 20.89
CA ALA A 296 10.15 -9.78 21.75
C ALA A 296 8.93 -10.40 21.06
N MET A 297 8.68 -10.08 19.78
CA MET A 297 7.61 -10.73 19.01
C MET A 297 7.84 -12.24 18.88
N ARG A 298 9.10 -12.69 18.74
CA ARG A 298 9.46 -14.11 18.69
C ARG A 298 9.15 -14.88 19.95
N GLU A 299 9.41 -14.26 21.09
CA GLU A 299 9.23 -14.89 22.38
C GLU A 299 7.79 -14.77 22.90
N GLY A 300 7.09 -13.70 22.54
CA GLY A 300 5.80 -13.36 23.14
C GLY A 300 4.56 -13.69 22.31
N LEU A 301 4.66 -13.80 20.98
CA LEU A 301 3.49 -14.14 20.16
C LEU A 301 3.15 -15.63 20.26
N PRO A 302 1.86 -16.00 20.35
CA PRO A 302 1.44 -17.40 20.44
C PRO A 302 1.43 -18.12 19.08
N TRP A 303 2.07 -17.56 18.05
CA TRP A 303 1.99 -18.02 16.66
C TRP A 303 3.34 -18.51 16.16
N ALA A 304 3.34 -19.48 15.25
CA ALA A 304 4.58 -19.96 14.64
C ALA A 304 5.20 -18.85 13.78
N ILE A 305 6.46 -18.49 14.04
CA ILE A 305 7.13 -17.45 13.27
C ILE A 305 7.94 -18.06 12.15
N VAL A 306 7.65 -17.60 10.93
CA VAL A 306 8.34 -18.03 9.71
C VAL A 306 9.44 -17.03 9.41
N ASP A 307 10.67 -17.53 9.36
CA ASP A 307 11.79 -16.75 8.88
C ASP A 307 11.66 -16.48 7.39
N SER A 308 11.96 -15.26 6.97
CA SER A 308 12.07 -14.97 5.55
C SER A 308 13.38 -15.56 5.02
N ALA A 309 13.37 -16.83 4.61
CA ALA A 309 14.42 -17.39 3.76
C ALA A 309 14.36 -16.64 2.42
N ARG A 310 15.24 -15.65 2.24
CA ARG A 310 15.22 -14.71 1.11
C ARG A 310 16.43 -14.95 0.20
N GLN A 311 16.45 -16.05 -0.56
CA GLN A 311 17.38 -16.12 -1.70
C GLN A 311 16.97 -15.09 -2.74
N PHE A 312 17.94 -14.35 -3.26
CA PHE A 312 17.76 -13.36 -4.31
C PHE A 312 18.25 -13.97 -5.61
N ASP A 313 17.36 -14.12 -6.59
CA ASP A 313 17.74 -14.37 -7.96
C ASP A 313 17.74 -13.04 -8.73
N GLN A 314 18.88 -12.71 -9.32
CA GLN A 314 19.11 -11.49 -10.09
C GLN A 314 18.30 -11.47 -11.40
N ASN A 315 17.86 -12.64 -11.88
CA ASN A 315 17.17 -12.79 -13.16
C ASN A 315 15.64 -12.64 -13.05
N THR A 316 15.09 -12.62 -11.84
CA THR A 316 13.64 -12.50 -11.59
C THR A 316 13.31 -11.18 -10.90
N ILE A 317 13.32 -10.08 -11.68
CA ILE A 317 12.72 -8.81 -11.25
C ILE A 317 11.21 -9.03 -11.08
N GLY A 318 10.77 -9.41 -9.89
CA GLY A 318 9.36 -9.47 -9.51
C GLY A 318 8.86 -10.78 -8.93
N ASN A 319 9.62 -11.89 -9.03
CA ASN A 319 9.21 -13.18 -8.47
C ASN A 319 10.15 -13.56 -7.33
N TYR A 320 9.72 -13.20 -6.12
CA TYR A 320 10.37 -13.64 -4.90
C TYR A 320 9.83 -15.03 -4.55
N GLU A 321 10.67 -16.05 -4.63
CA GLU A 321 10.40 -17.30 -3.93
C GLU A 321 10.57 -17.07 -2.42
N ILE A 322 9.45 -16.82 -1.77
CA ILE A 322 9.33 -16.93 -0.32
C ILE A 322 9.38 -18.43 -0.01
N SER A 323 10.30 -18.84 0.88
CA SER A 323 10.29 -20.07 1.73
C SER A 323 9.33 -21.22 1.35
N ARG A 324 9.79 -22.46 1.47
CA ARG A 324 8.94 -23.67 1.36
C ARG A 324 7.68 -23.62 2.25
N GLU A 325 7.72 -22.86 3.35
CA GLU A 325 6.54 -22.50 4.14
C GLU A 325 6.09 -21.06 3.84
N ARG A 326 4.96 -20.93 3.13
CA ARG A 326 4.31 -19.64 2.90
C ARG A 326 3.61 -19.20 4.20
N PRO A 327 3.98 -18.06 4.80
CA PRO A 327 3.34 -17.59 6.02
C PRO A 327 1.85 -17.33 5.77
N ASN A 328 0.99 -17.73 6.72
CA ASN A 328 -0.43 -17.39 6.64
C ASN A 328 -0.64 -15.89 6.80
N TRP A 329 0.13 -15.27 7.69
CA TRP A 329 -0.06 -13.89 8.12
C TRP A 329 1.24 -13.08 8.04
N ARG A 330 1.09 -11.76 7.96
CA ARG A 330 2.20 -10.81 7.98
C ARG A 330 1.94 -9.76 9.04
N LEU A 331 2.92 -9.56 9.92
CA LEU A 331 2.94 -8.49 10.90
C LEU A 331 3.78 -7.33 10.35
N SER A 332 3.15 -6.18 10.11
CA SER A 332 3.78 -4.93 9.67
C SER A 332 3.84 -3.94 10.84
N PRO A 333 5.01 -3.69 11.45
CA PRO A 333 5.12 -2.75 12.56
C PRO A 333 5.80 -1.43 12.18
N SER A 334 5.35 -0.30 12.74
CA SER A 334 5.95 1.02 12.58
C SER A 334 6.09 1.80 13.89
N PHE A 335 7.16 2.60 13.96
CA PHE A 335 7.58 3.39 15.11
C PHE A 335 7.52 4.87 14.78
N TRP A 336 6.67 5.61 15.49
CA TRP A 336 6.40 7.02 15.24
C TRP A 336 6.83 7.88 16.43
N ILE A 337 7.42 9.04 16.14
CA ILE A 337 7.68 10.09 17.13
C ILE A 337 6.91 11.34 16.73
N ASN A 338 6.21 11.94 17.70
CA ASN A 338 5.58 13.26 17.62
C ASN A 338 5.99 14.11 18.83
N GLY A 339 7.05 14.91 18.71
CA GLY A 339 7.57 15.67 19.85
C GLY A 339 7.97 14.75 21.02
N GLU A 340 7.19 14.78 22.09
CA GLU A 340 7.36 13.95 23.28
C GLU A 340 6.55 12.64 23.25
N GLU A 341 5.67 12.41 22.28
CA GLU A 341 4.91 11.15 22.17
C GLU A 341 5.63 10.16 21.25
N ILE A 342 5.76 8.92 21.69
CA ILE A 342 6.12 7.76 20.87
C ILE A 342 4.85 6.95 20.63
N THR A 343 4.67 6.49 19.39
CA THR A 343 3.61 5.56 19.03
C THR A 343 4.21 4.35 18.32
N ILE A 344 4.00 3.15 18.85
CA ILE A 344 4.24 1.91 18.11
C ILE A 344 2.93 1.39 17.58
N ARG A 345 2.90 1.09 16.28
CA ARG A 345 1.76 0.51 15.59
C ARG A 345 2.17 -0.83 15.00
N ALA A 346 1.27 -1.79 15.03
CA ALA A 346 1.48 -3.05 14.35
C ALA A 346 0.17 -3.54 13.75
N THR A 347 0.20 -4.04 12.52
CA THR A 347 -0.97 -4.64 11.87
C THR A 347 -0.66 -6.05 11.43
N LEU A 348 -1.52 -6.99 11.79
CA LEU A 348 -1.48 -8.37 11.34
C LEU A 348 -2.49 -8.55 10.21
N ARG A 349 -2.03 -8.96 9.03
CA ARG A 349 -2.89 -9.22 7.87
C ARG A 349 -2.75 -10.65 7.38
N ASN A 350 -3.82 -11.18 6.81
CA ASN A 350 -3.78 -12.43 6.06
C ASN A 350 -3.05 -12.24 4.72
N VAL A 351 -2.04 -13.07 4.44
CA VAL A 351 -1.19 -12.97 3.25
C VAL A 351 -1.93 -13.36 1.97
N THR A 352 -2.91 -14.26 2.04
CA THR A 352 -3.64 -14.71 0.86
C THR A 352 -4.64 -13.66 0.39
N ASN A 353 -5.35 -13.05 1.33
CA ASN A 353 -6.57 -12.31 1.03
C ASN A 353 -6.44 -10.81 1.37
N GLY A 354 -5.50 -10.42 2.23
CA GLY A 354 -5.20 -9.03 2.58
C GLY A 354 -5.96 -8.47 3.79
N ASP A 355 -6.89 -9.23 4.35
CA ASP A 355 -7.77 -8.78 5.42
C ASP A 355 -6.98 -8.50 6.71
N PHE A 356 -7.40 -7.46 7.44
CA PHE A 356 -6.88 -7.16 8.77
C PHE A 356 -7.39 -8.18 9.78
N LEU A 357 -6.47 -8.88 10.43
CA LEU A 357 -6.78 -9.87 11.46
C LEU A 357 -6.66 -9.27 12.87
N ALA A 358 -5.66 -8.41 13.05
CA ALA A 358 -5.44 -7.69 14.30
C ALA A 358 -4.68 -6.40 14.04
N SER A 359 -4.78 -5.46 14.98
CA SER A 359 -3.94 -4.28 15.03
C SER A 359 -3.62 -3.92 16.47
N ALA A 360 -2.45 -3.35 16.71
CA ALA A 360 -2.04 -2.82 17.99
C ALA A 360 -1.51 -1.40 17.83
N ILE A 361 -1.85 -0.55 18.79
CA ILE A 361 -1.41 0.84 18.87
C ILE A 361 -1.09 1.11 20.34
N VAL A 362 0.16 1.45 20.61
CA VAL A 362 0.65 1.78 21.95
C VAL A 362 1.27 3.15 21.92
N LYS A 363 0.73 4.08 22.70
CA LYS A 363 1.23 5.45 22.85
C LYS A 363 1.89 5.63 24.21
N VAL A 364 3.03 6.31 24.24
CA VAL A 364 3.78 6.58 25.46
C VAL A 364 4.50 7.91 25.36
N MET A 365 4.61 8.64 26.47
CA MET A 365 5.45 9.84 26.53
C MET A 365 6.92 9.44 26.69
N ARG A 366 7.82 10.07 25.94
CA ARG A 366 9.27 9.85 26.00
C ARG A 366 9.83 10.05 27.40
N THR A 367 9.28 11.02 28.13
CA THR A 367 9.62 11.29 29.54
C THR A 367 9.29 10.14 30.49
N GLN A 368 8.42 9.20 30.10
CA GLN A 368 8.10 8.00 30.88
C GLN A 368 9.12 6.87 30.67
N LEU A 369 9.87 6.90 29.57
CA LEU A 369 10.86 5.88 29.26
C LEU A 369 12.16 6.15 30.01
N ARG A 370 12.63 5.14 30.76
CA ARG A 370 13.89 5.22 31.52
C ARG A 370 15.14 5.07 30.66
N GLU A 371 14.98 4.57 29.44
CA GLU A 371 16.09 4.23 28.54
C GLU A 371 16.37 5.34 27.53
N SER A 372 17.64 5.59 27.22
CA SER A 372 18.08 6.59 26.25
C SER A 372 18.53 5.96 24.92
N HIS A 373 17.64 5.20 24.28
CA HIS A 373 17.94 4.72 22.92
C HIS A 373 17.84 5.88 21.90
N PRO A 374 18.74 5.95 20.90
CA PRO A 374 18.55 6.86 19.78
C PRO A 374 17.25 6.47 19.08
N TYR A 375 16.30 7.41 19.04
CA TYR A 375 14.98 7.12 18.49
C TYR A 375 14.93 7.19 16.96
N LYS A 376 15.85 7.94 16.35
CA LYS A 376 15.93 8.14 14.90
C LYS A 376 17.01 7.23 14.29
N PRO A 377 16.75 6.63 13.12
CA PRO A 377 17.78 5.96 12.34
C PRO A 377 18.92 6.93 11.99
N ARG A 378 20.15 6.42 11.93
CA ARG A 378 21.31 7.20 11.45
C ARG A 378 21.05 7.69 10.02
N GLY A 379 21.33 8.97 9.75
CA GLY A 379 21.15 9.57 8.42
C GLY A 379 19.69 9.88 8.04
N TYR A 380 18.72 9.73 8.95
CA TYR A 380 17.30 9.97 8.66
C TYR A 380 17.03 11.36 8.09
N GLU A 381 17.55 12.43 8.70
CA GLU A 381 17.30 13.80 8.23
C GLU A 381 17.84 14.01 6.80
N ARG A 382 19.00 13.42 6.49
CA ARG A 382 19.58 13.47 5.15
C ARG A 382 18.71 12.71 4.14
N ALA A 383 18.33 11.47 4.44
CA ALA A 383 17.48 10.66 3.57
C ALA A 383 16.09 11.29 3.35
N ARG A 384 15.53 11.90 4.40
CA ARG A 384 14.27 12.65 4.33
C ARG A 384 14.41 13.88 3.42
N ASN A 385 15.43 14.69 3.62
CA ASN A 385 15.67 15.88 2.79
C ASN A 385 15.89 15.52 1.32
N GLU A 386 16.65 14.45 1.06
CA GLU A 386 16.85 13.92 -0.29
C GLU A 386 15.53 13.44 -0.91
N LYS A 387 14.68 12.71 -0.16
CA LYS A 387 13.33 12.29 -0.61
C LYS A 387 12.41 13.49 -0.89
N GLU A 388 12.49 14.53 -0.06
CA GLU A 388 11.71 15.77 -0.21
C GLU A 388 12.15 16.60 -1.43
N ALA A 389 13.42 16.53 -1.85
CA ALA A 389 13.89 17.18 -3.08
C ALA A 389 13.21 16.62 -4.34
N PHE A 390 12.71 15.38 -4.30
CA PHE A 390 11.92 14.75 -5.37
C PHE A 390 10.39 14.88 -5.17
N ASN A 391 9.94 15.83 -4.35
CA ASN A 391 8.52 16.01 -4.05
C ASN A 391 7.71 16.41 -5.31
N PRO A 392 6.61 15.70 -5.61
CA PRO A 392 5.72 15.99 -6.75
C PRO A 392 5.23 17.43 -6.86
N ARG A 393 5.20 18.19 -5.74
CA ARG A 393 4.84 19.62 -5.75
C ARG A 393 5.71 20.49 -6.68
N TYR A 394 6.91 20.04 -7.02
CA TYR A 394 7.82 20.78 -7.90
C TYR A 394 7.72 20.35 -9.38
N PHE A 395 6.81 19.42 -9.72
CA PHE A 395 6.46 19.04 -11.09
C PHE A 395 5.11 19.66 -11.51
N VAL A 396 4.96 20.95 -11.26
CA VAL A 396 3.81 21.73 -11.73
C VAL A 396 4.17 22.30 -13.09
N ARG A 397 3.36 22.00 -14.11
CA ARG A 397 3.47 22.66 -15.41
C ARG A 397 2.42 23.76 -15.44
N GLU A 398 2.85 25.00 -15.21
CA GLU A 398 1.97 26.15 -15.43
C GLU A 398 1.85 26.37 -16.93
N THR A 399 0.65 26.15 -17.47
CA THR A 399 0.37 26.43 -18.88
C THR A 399 -0.58 27.61 -18.93
N SER A 400 -0.07 28.78 -19.32
CA SER A 400 -0.91 29.95 -19.58
C SER A 400 -1.62 29.77 -20.91
N ARG A 401 -2.95 29.81 -20.91
CA ARG A 401 -3.70 30.04 -22.15
C ARG A 401 -3.69 31.54 -22.44
N GLY A 402 -3.58 31.94 -23.71
CA GLY A 402 -3.40 33.33 -24.16
C GLY A 402 -4.52 34.33 -23.80
N ASN A 403 -5.47 33.94 -22.96
CA ASN A 403 -6.57 34.72 -22.40
C ASN A 403 -6.38 35.10 -20.93
N GLY A 404 -5.22 34.82 -20.32
CA GLY A 404 -4.91 35.22 -18.93
C GLY A 404 -5.40 34.26 -17.84
N GLU A 405 -5.96 33.11 -18.23
CA GLU A 405 -6.23 32.01 -17.30
C GLU A 405 -4.97 31.14 -17.12
N THR A 406 -4.45 31.10 -15.90
CA THR A 406 -3.41 30.15 -15.48
C THR A 406 -4.08 28.84 -15.11
N ILE A 407 -3.92 27.81 -15.94
CA ILE A 407 -4.28 26.45 -15.55
C ILE A 407 -3.05 25.84 -14.88
N VAL A 408 -3.18 25.58 -13.57
CA VAL A 408 -2.21 24.76 -12.84
C VAL A 408 -2.47 23.32 -13.23
N GLU A 409 -1.86 22.87 -14.31
CA GLU A 409 -1.79 21.44 -14.61
C GLU A 409 -0.77 20.83 -13.67
N HIS A 410 -1.25 20.13 -12.64
CA HIS A 410 -0.46 19.07 -12.05
C HIS A 410 -0.21 18.08 -13.17
N ALA A 411 0.97 18.14 -13.79
CA ALA A 411 1.39 17.19 -14.79
C ALA A 411 1.43 15.83 -14.10
N PHE A 412 0.31 15.11 -14.16
CA PHE A 412 0.30 13.68 -14.06
C PHE A 412 1.21 13.22 -15.18
N SER A 413 2.48 12.97 -14.87
CA SER A 413 3.19 11.99 -15.68
C SER A 413 2.64 10.64 -15.26
N PRO A 414 1.87 9.94 -16.13
CA PRO A 414 1.53 8.55 -15.89
C PRO A 414 2.78 7.66 -16.09
N VAL A 415 3.91 8.23 -16.51
CA VAL A 415 5.06 7.52 -17.06
C VAL A 415 6.37 8.07 -16.47
N GLY A 416 6.92 7.33 -15.49
CA GLY A 416 8.33 7.46 -15.12
C GLY A 416 8.64 8.63 -14.17
N GLY A 417 8.29 8.48 -12.89
CA GLY A 417 9.10 9.11 -11.85
C GLY A 417 10.49 8.46 -11.87
N LEU A 418 11.57 9.24 -11.88
CA LEU A 418 12.92 8.72 -11.72
C LEU A 418 12.97 7.97 -10.38
N LYS A 419 13.17 6.65 -10.43
CA LYS A 419 13.31 5.82 -9.22
C LYS A 419 14.78 5.56 -9.00
N VAL A 420 15.34 6.20 -7.97
CA VAL A 420 16.67 5.89 -7.46
C VAL A 420 16.53 4.79 -6.41
N ASP A 421 17.16 3.64 -6.68
CA ASP A 421 17.31 2.53 -5.73
C ASP A 421 18.75 2.51 -5.22
N VAL A 422 18.92 2.47 -3.90
CA VAL A 422 20.23 2.38 -3.25
C VAL A 422 20.36 0.97 -2.65
N LYS A 423 21.28 0.15 -3.15
CA LYS A 423 21.47 -1.25 -2.70
C LYS A 423 22.95 -1.56 -2.42
N THR A 424 23.26 -2.22 -1.31
CA THR A 424 24.62 -2.72 -1.03
C THR A 424 24.85 -4.09 -1.70
N GLY A 425 26.12 -4.44 -1.94
CA GLY A 425 26.52 -5.61 -2.73
C GLY A 425 26.07 -6.98 -2.23
N GLU A 426 25.61 -7.09 -0.98
CA GLU A 426 25.12 -8.35 -0.36
C GLU A 426 23.60 -8.36 -0.13
N GLY A 427 22.90 -7.35 -0.62
CA GLY A 427 21.45 -7.39 -0.84
C GLY A 427 20.54 -7.31 0.39
N ARG A 428 20.83 -7.90 1.57
CA ARG A 428 19.74 -8.14 2.57
C ARG A 428 20.13 -8.26 4.07
N SER A 429 21.19 -7.62 4.55
CA SER A 429 21.34 -7.38 6.00
C SER A 429 20.56 -6.13 6.44
N ASP A 430 20.15 -6.10 7.72
CA ASP A 430 19.67 -4.87 8.35
C ASP A 430 20.67 -3.74 8.07
N LEU A 431 20.17 -2.56 7.68
CA LEU A 431 21.02 -1.41 7.35
C LEU A 431 21.66 -0.87 8.63
N TYR A 432 22.83 -1.41 9.00
CA TYR A 432 23.74 -0.75 9.92
C TYR A 432 24.60 0.21 9.09
N TYR A 433 24.33 1.51 9.16
CA TYR A 433 25.18 2.51 8.52
C TYR A 433 26.50 2.62 9.30
N THR A 434 27.58 2.09 8.73
CA THR A 434 28.97 2.29 9.18
C THR A 434 29.76 3.12 8.15
N GLU A 435 30.63 4.00 8.64
CA GLU A 435 31.48 4.85 7.79
C GLU A 435 32.51 3.97 7.06
N GLY A 436 32.59 4.08 5.72
CA GLY A 436 33.51 3.30 4.87
C GLY A 436 32.84 2.32 3.91
N ASP A 437 31.53 2.06 4.03
CA ASP A 437 30.83 1.09 3.18
C ASP A 437 30.54 1.63 1.77
N THR A 438 30.83 0.81 0.74
CA THR A 438 30.57 1.16 -0.66
C THR A 438 29.15 0.75 -1.07
N VAL A 439 28.39 1.69 -1.62
CA VAL A 439 27.00 1.48 -2.00
C VAL A 439 26.84 1.48 -3.52
N LYS A 440 26.11 0.50 -4.08
CA LYS A 440 25.75 0.48 -5.50
C LYS A 440 24.39 1.13 -5.69
N ILE A 441 24.37 2.25 -6.39
CA ILE A 441 23.13 2.96 -6.73
C ILE A 441 22.67 2.46 -8.10
N PHE A 442 21.42 2.00 -8.18
CA PHE A 442 20.77 1.62 -9.43
C PHE A 442 19.70 2.67 -9.74
N ALA A 443 19.91 3.44 -10.80
CA ALA A 443 18.89 4.34 -11.32
C ALA A 443 18.07 3.60 -12.38
N ILE A 444 16.78 3.42 -12.14
CA ILE A 444 15.86 2.88 -13.15
C ILE A 444 15.14 4.06 -13.78
N SER A 445 15.55 4.44 -14.98
CA SER A 445 14.80 5.38 -15.82
C SER A 445 13.75 4.60 -16.60
N SER A 446 12.47 4.99 -16.46
CA SER A 446 11.39 4.49 -17.32
C SER A 446 11.08 5.56 -18.38
N PHE A 447 12.08 5.93 -19.20
CA PHE A 447 11.81 6.78 -20.36
C PHE A 447 11.19 5.91 -21.47
N ARG A 448 9.95 6.24 -21.86
CA ARG A 448 9.54 6.01 -23.25
C ARG A 448 10.03 7.21 -24.03
N LEU A 449 11.02 7.00 -24.90
CA LEU A 449 11.24 7.90 -26.02
C LEU A 449 9.99 7.83 -26.89
N ALA A 450 9.13 8.84 -26.80
CA ALA A 450 8.23 9.14 -27.89
C ALA A 450 9.11 9.67 -29.02
N ILE A 451 9.49 8.77 -29.94
CA ILE A 451 10.01 9.19 -31.24
C ILE A 451 8.77 9.67 -32.00
N SER A 452 8.65 10.98 -32.13
CA SER A 452 7.68 11.65 -33.00
C SER A 452 7.97 11.38 -34.47
#